data_AF-A0A955N3I6-F1
#
_entry.id   AF-A0A955N3I6-F1
#
_cell.length_a   1.000
_cell.length_b   1.000
_cell.length_c   1.000
_cell.angle_alpha   90.00
_cell.angle_beta   90.00
_cell.angle_gamma   90.00
#
_symmetry.space_group_name_H-M   'P 1'
#
loop_
_entity.id
_entity.type
_entity.pdbx_description
1 polymer ?
#
loop_
_entity_poly.entity_id
_entity_poly.type
_entity_poly.pdbx_seq_one_letter_code
_entity_poly.pdbx_strand_id
1 'polypeptide(L)'
;SIEKVGIDEQKKSALVVVADSQLSLAIGKNGQNVRLAAKLTGWKIDIISSTEYEKQKLERDQEIKAALAEEAAQITENPVGSTKEPEISSQEEGVETPAVVPTESGQSSGS
;
A
#
# COMPACT_ATOMS: atom_id res chain seq x y z
N SER A 1 -6.38 -17.24 11.36
CA SER A 1 -5.39 -16.28 10.89
C SER A 1 -5.88 -15.69 9.60
N ILE A 2 -6.45 -14.49 9.73
CA ILE A 2 -6.77 -13.62 8.61
C ILE A 2 -5.47 -12.91 8.24
N GLU A 3 -5.15 -12.83 6.96
CA GLU A 3 -3.90 -12.22 6.49
C GLU A 3 -4.13 -10.79 5.97
N LYS A 4 -5.20 -10.58 5.21
CA LYS A 4 -5.50 -9.28 4.62
C LYS A 4 -7.00 -9.05 4.50
N VAL A 5 -7.41 -7.79 4.57
CA VAL A 5 -8.79 -7.35 4.35
C VAL A 5 -8.75 -6.15 3.41
N GLY A 6 -9.42 -6.26 2.27
CA GLY A 6 -9.70 -5.16 1.34
C GLY A 6 -11.15 -4.72 1.50
N ILE A 7 -11.40 -3.42 1.47
CA ILE A 7 -12.72 -2.84 1.67
C ILE A 7 -12.98 -1.85 0.54
N ASP A 8 -14.09 -2.04 -0.17
CA ASP A 8 -14.59 -1.14 -1.20
C ASP A 8 -15.85 -0.45 -0.68
N GLU A 9 -15.70 0.75 -0.12
CA GLU A 9 -16.81 1.50 0.47
C GLU A 9 -17.88 1.86 -0.57
N GLN A 10 -17.47 2.17 -1.80
CA GLN A 10 -18.39 2.52 -2.89
C GLN A 10 -19.33 1.36 -3.27
N LYS A 11 -18.81 0.13 -3.25
CA LYS A 11 -19.56 -1.08 -3.61
C LYS A 11 -20.12 -1.81 -2.39
N LYS A 12 -19.85 -1.32 -1.17
CA LYS A 12 -20.09 -2.02 0.11
C LYS A 12 -19.62 -3.47 0.05
N SER A 13 -18.43 -3.67 -0.49
CA SER A 13 -17.83 -4.99 -0.68
C SER A 13 -16.58 -5.11 0.18
N ALA A 14 -16.34 -6.29 0.73
CA ALA A 14 -15.16 -6.61 1.51
C ALA A 14 -14.56 -7.91 0.97
N LEU A 15 -13.27 -7.88 0.70
CA LEU A 15 -12.48 -9.03 0.29
C LEU A 15 -11.58 -9.45 1.45
N VAL A 16 -11.72 -10.69 1.91
CA VAL A 16 -10.94 -11.22 3.03
C VAL A 16 -10.02 -12.32 2.52
N VAL A 17 -8.71 -12.17 2.78
CA VAL A 17 -7.69 -13.16 2.46
C VAL A 17 -7.34 -13.93 3.72
N VAL A 18 -7.46 -15.26 3.64
CA VAL A 18 -7.17 -16.18 4.75
C VAL A 18 -6.18 -17.26 4.32
N ALA A 19 -5.52 -17.88 5.28
CA ALA A 19 -4.69 -19.06 5.00
C ALA A 19 -5.56 -20.20 4.43
N ASP A 20 -4.98 -21.00 3.51
CA ASP A 20 -5.68 -22.11 2.84
C ASP A 20 -6.29 -23.12 3.82
N SER A 21 -5.63 -23.36 4.96
CA SER A 21 -6.11 -24.23 6.04
C SER A 21 -7.40 -23.73 6.72
N GLN A 22 -7.70 -22.44 6.64
CA GLN A 22 -8.83 -21.79 7.31
C GLN A 22 -9.90 -21.30 6.36
N LEU A 23 -9.73 -21.48 5.04
CA LEU A 23 -10.72 -21.13 4.03
C LEU A 23 -12.09 -21.76 4.33
N SER A 24 -12.09 -23.06 4.65
CA SER A 24 -13.33 -23.79 4.97
C SER A 24 -14.00 -23.27 6.24
N LEU A 25 -13.23 -22.97 7.29
CA LEU A 25 -13.76 -22.43 8.54
C LEU A 25 -14.31 -21.00 8.36
N ALA A 26 -13.62 -20.18 7.58
CA ALA A 26 -14.01 -18.81 7.29
C ALA A 26 -15.31 -18.75 6.48
N ILE A 27 -15.46 -19.63 5.48
CA ILE A 27 -16.71 -19.78 4.71
C ILE A 27 -17.82 -20.38 5.59
N GLY A 28 -17.48 -21.33 6.44
CA GLY A 28 -18.41 -22.11 7.25
C GLY A 28 -19.16 -23.18 6.45
N LYS A 29 -19.81 -24.11 7.15
CA LYS A 29 -20.58 -25.17 6.50
C LYS A 29 -21.71 -24.56 5.66
N ASN A 30 -21.74 -24.88 4.36
CA ASN A 30 -22.66 -24.31 3.38
C ASN A 30 -22.60 -22.77 3.27
N GLY A 31 -21.48 -22.14 3.58
CA GLY A 31 -21.33 -20.68 3.48
C GLY A 31 -22.10 -19.89 4.53
N GLN A 32 -22.51 -20.54 5.63
CA GLN A 32 -23.34 -19.90 6.65
C GLN A 32 -22.64 -18.72 7.33
N ASN A 33 -21.33 -18.80 7.58
CA ASN A 33 -20.57 -17.72 8.22
C ASN A 33 -20.54 -16.48 7.32
N VAL A 34 -20.21 -16.65 6.04
CA VAL A 34 -20.21 -15.56 5.05
C VAL A 34 -21.60 -14.94 4.91
N ARG A 35 -22.65 -15.77 4.82
CA ARG A 35 -24.03 -15.29 4.65
C ARG A 35 -24.53 -14.53 5.88
N LEU A 36 -24.19 -15.00 7.09
CA LEU A 36 -24.52 -14.30 8.32
C LEU A 36 -23.76 -12.97 8.43
N ALA A 37 -22.46 -12.98 8.16
CA ALA A 37 -21.63 -11.77 8.20
C ALA A 37 -22.12 -10.73 7.18
N ALA A 38 -22.50 -11.16 5.97
CA ALA A 38 -23.08 -10.27 4.96
C ALA A 38 -24.42 -9.67 5.43
N LYS A 39 -25.27 -10.47 6.08
CA LYS A 39 -26.57 -9.99 6.61
C LYS A 39 -26.40 -9.04 7.81
N LEU A 40 -25.43 -9.30 8.68
CA LEU A 40 -25.12 -8.48 9.86
C LEU A 40 -24.51 -7.13 9.50
N THR A 41 -23.59 -7.13 8.55
CA THR A 41 -22.89 -5.91 8.12
C THR A 41 -23.68 -5.14 7.06
N GLY A 42 -24.44 -5.84 6.22
CA GLY A 42 -25.01 -5.28 4.99
C GLY A 42 -23.97 -5.13 3.88
N TRP A 43 -22.82 -5.80 3.99
CA TRP A 43 -21.74 -5.78 3.01
C TRP A 43 -21.65 -7.10 2.27
N LYS A 44 -21.18 -7.05 1.02
CA LYS A 44 -20.82 -8.24 0.27
C LYS A 44 -19.45 -8.71 0.73
N ILE A 45 -19.35 -9.90 1.32
CA ILE A 45 -18.09 -10.43 1.86
C ILE A 45 -17.66 -11.59 0.97
N ASP A 46 -16.52 -11.44 0.31
CA ASP A 46 -15.88 -12.48 -0.48
C ASP A 46 -14.63 -12.97 0.27
N ILE A 47 -14.43 -14.28 0.37
CA ILE A 47 -13.30 -14.89 1.09
C ILE A 47 -12.50 -15.72 0.10
N ILE A 48 -11.20 -15.48 0.04
CA ILE A 48 -10.26 -16.18 -0.84
C ILE A 48 -9.02 -16.62 -0.04
N SER A 49 -8.30 -17.62 -0.55
CA SER A 49 -7.06 -18.04 0.09
C SER A 49 -5.88 -17.16 -0.30
N SER A 50 -4.86 -17.12 0.54
CA SER A 50 -3.60 -16.40 0.30
C SER A 50 -2.96 -16.79 -1.05
N THR A 51 -2.94 -18.09 -1.35
CA THR A 51 -2.39 -18.63 -2.60
C THR A 51 -3.17 -18.14 -3.83
N GLU A 52 -4.50 -18.16 -3.76
CA GLU A 52 -5.37 -17.71 -4.85
C GLU A 52 -5.26 -16.19 -5.06
N TYR A 53 -5.16 -15.42 -3.97
CA TYR A 53 -5.00 -13.97 -4.02
C TYR A 53 -3.70 -13.55 -4.68
N GLU A 54 -2.58 -14.16 -4.32
CA GLU A 54 -1.26 -13.85 -4.91
C GLU A 54 -1.23 -14.19 -6.40
N LYS A 55 -1.83 -15.31 -6.80
CA LYS A 55 -1.95 -15.69 -8.20
C LYS A 55 -2.75 -14.65 -9.00
N GLN A 56 -3.95 -14.31 -8.52
CA GLN A 56 -4.83 -13.37 -9.20
C GLN A 56 -4.23 -11.95 -9.25
N LYS A 57 -3.50 -11.56 -8.19
CA LYS A 57 -2.76 -10.30 -8.14
C LYS A 57 -1.65 -10.29 -9.19
N LEU A 58 -0.86 -11.36 -9.29
CA LEU A 58 0.22 -11.47 -10.28
C LEU A 58 -0.31 -11.41 -11.71
N GLU A 59 -1.38 -12.14 -12.01
CA GLU A 59 -2.05 -12.12 -13.32
C GLU A 59 -2.52 -10.69 -13.67
N ARG A 60 -3.19 -10.03 -12.71
CA ARG A 60 -3.65 -8.65 -12.89
C ARG A 60 -2.52 -7.64 -13.05
N ASP A 61 -1.44 -7.79 -12.29
CA ASP A 61 -0.25 -6.95 -12.40
C ASP A 61 0.44 -7.14 -13.77
N GLN A 62 0.46 -8.36 -14.32
CA GLN A 62 0.99 -8.65 -15.65
C GLN A 62 0.14 -8.03 -16.77
N GLU A 63 -1.19 -8.14 -16.70
CA GLU A 63 -2.11 -7.52 -17.64
C GLU A 63 -1.97 -5.99 -17.65
N ILE A 64 -1.92 -5.38 -16.46
CA ILE A 64 -1.73 -3.92 -16.32
C ILE A 64 -0.36 -3.52 -16.89
N LYS A 65 0.70 -4.28 -16.60
CA LYS A 65 2.05 -4.01 -17.12
C LYS A 65 2.12 -4.14 -18.64
N ALA A 66 1.44 -5.12 -19.23
CA ALA A 66 1.38 -5.31 -20.67
C ALA A 66 0.61 -4.16 -21.35
N ALA A 67 -0.56 -3.78 -20.81
CA ALA A 67 -1.34 -2.65 -21.31
C ALA A 67 -0.58 -1.32 -21.23
N LEU A 68 0.11 -1.04 -20.11
CA LEU A 68 0.96 0.14 -19.99
C LEU A 68 2.15 0.12 -20.96
N ALA A 69 2.72 -1.05 -21.26
CA ALA A 69 3.85 -1.17 -22.19
C ALA A 69 3.42 -0.92 -23.64
N GLU A 70 2.22 -1.36 -24.05
CA GLU A 70 1.65 -1.03 -25.36
C GLU A 70 1.30 0.46 -25.48
N GLU A 71 0.75 1.07 -24.42
CA GLU A 71 0.43 2.50 -24.41
C GLU A 71 1.68 3.39 -24.47
N ALA A 72 2.76 3.01 -23.77
CA ALA A 72 4.03 3.74 -23.78
C ALA A 72 4.74 3.72 -25.16
N ALA A 73 4.48 2.73 -26.00
CA ALA A 73 5.07 2.64 -27.34
C ALA A 73 4.42 3.59 -28.36
N GLN A 74 3.23 4.12 -28.10
CA GLN A 74 2.46 4.94 -29.05
C GLN A 74 2.74 6.46 -28.98
N ILE A 75 3.58 6.94 -28.05
CA ILE A 75 3.76 8.38 -27.75
C ILE A 75 5.00 9.02 -28.45
N THR A 76 5.70 8.33 -29.35
CA THR A 76 7.00 8.82 -29.91
C THR A 76 6.93 9.54 -31.27
N GLU A 77 5.76 9.90 -31.81
CA GLU A 77 5.68 10.61 -33.10
C GLU A 77 4.87 11.93 -33.04
N ASN A 78 5.45 12.98 -32.46
CA ASN A 78 5.44 14.31 -33.10
C ASN A 78 6.43 15.32 -32.44
N PRO A 79 7.40 15.89 -33.19
CA PRO A 79 8.44 16.77 -32.65
C PRO A 79 8.14 18.27 -32.84
N VAL A 80 8.26 19.06 -31.76
CA VAL A 80 8.67 20.48 -31.71
C VAL A 80 8.73 20.84 -30.22
N GLY A 81 9.80 21.38 -29.62
CA GLY A 81 10.86 22.21 -30.16
C GLY A 81 10.87 23.52 -29.37
N SER A 82 11.79 23.63 -28.40
CA SER A 82 12.23 24.84 -27.68
C SER A 82 11.22 25.61 -26.82
N THR A 83 11.51 25.71 -25.52
CA THR A 83 11.99 26.98 -24.94
C THR A 83 12.59 26.80 -23.54
N LYS A 84 13.92 26.87 -23.50
CA LYS A 84 14.81 27.40 -22.43
C LYS A 84 14.42 27.13 -20.97
N GLU A 85 15.01 26.10 -20.41
CA GLU A 85 15.46 26.15 -19.00
C GLU A 85 16.66 27.10 -18.91
N PRO A 86 16.62 28.15 -18.06
CA PRO A 86 17.82 28.87 -17.69
C PRO A 86 18.64 28.04 -16.72
N GLU A 87 19.94 27.92 -17.01
CA GLU A 87 20.95 27.59 -16.02
C GLU A 87 20.78 28.46 -14.77
N ILE A 88 20.73 27.83 -13.61
CA ILE A 88 21.24 28.46 -12.39
C ILE A 88 22.11 27.44 -11.66
N SER A 89 23.39 27.68 -11.85
CA SER A 89 24.54 27.10 -11.19
C SER A 89 24.57 27.47 -9.70
N SER A 90 25.03 26.51 -8.89
CA SER A 90 25.77 26.65 -7.63
C SER A 90 25.19 27.52 -6.49
N GLN A 91 25.07 26.91 -5.30
CA GLN A 91 26.00 27.20 -4.20
C GLN A 91 25.90 26.16 -3.07
N GLU A 92 27.07 25.74 -2.63
CA GLU A 92 27.34 24.93 -1.44
C GLU A 92 26.98 25.73 -0.17
N GLU A 93 26.48 25.05 0.86
CA GLU A 93 26.98 25.29 2.22
C GLU A 93 26.65 24.10 3.11
N GLY A 94 27.70 23.48 3.64
CA GLY A 94 27.60 22.59 4.78
C GLY A 94 27.25 23.40 6.02
N VAL A 95 26.38 22.86 6.85
CA VAL A 95 26.18 23.38 8.20
C VAL A 95 26.75 22.36 9.17
N GLU A 96 28.00 22.63 9.54
CA GLU A 96 28.66 22.10 10.72
C GLU A 96 27.82 22.39 11.98
N THR A 97 27.81 21.40 12.86
CA THR A 97 27.31 21.52 14.24
C THR A 97 28.15 22.53 15.03
N PRO A 98 27.55 23.46 15.79
CA PRO A 98 28.27 24.10 16.87
C PRO A 98 27.95 23.39 18.19
N ALA A 99 28.98 22.77 18.75
CA ALA A 99 29.08 22.52 20.19
C ALA A 99 29.23 23.86 20.92
N VAL A 100 28.50 24.04 22.02
CA VAL A 100 28.89 24.98 23.09
C VAL A 100 28.34 24.48 24.42
N VAL A 101 29.25 23.95 25.23
CA VAL A 101 29.20 23.86 26.70
C VAL A 101 29.44 25.28 27.28
N PRO A 102 29.01 25.65 28.51
CA PRO A 102 29.70 25.21 29.74
C PRO A 102 28.84 25.05 31.04
N THR A 103 29.38 24.20 31.91
CA THR A 103 29.48 24.20 33.39
C THR A 103 28.74 25.25 34.24
N GLU A 104 28.03 24.80 35.29
CA GLU A 104 28.17 25.16 36.73
C GLU A 104 27.17 24.29 37.55
N SER A 105 27.62 23.40 38.44
CA SER A 105 27.94 23.61 39.87
C SER A 105 26.70 23.71 40.78
N GLY A 106 26.58 22.79 41.76
CA GLY A 106 26.00 23.13 43.08
C GLY A 106 24.87 22.27 43.65
N GLN A 107 25.25 21.32 44.51
CA GLN A 107 24.67 20.98 45.83
C GLN A 107 23.21 20.52 46.01
N SER A 108 23.06 19.30 46.58
CA SER A 108 22.57 18.99 47.96
C SER A 108 21.89 17.60 47.92
N SER A 109 22.34 16.53 48.59
CA SER A 109 22.62 16.23 50.00
C SER A 109 21.42 16.35 50.96
N GLY A 110 20.95 15.20 51.45
CA GLY A 110 20.10 15.03 52.64
C GLY A 110 18.64 14.76 52.29
N SER A 111 17.96 13.73 52.81
CA SER A 111 18.24 12.81 53.92
C SER A 111 17.59 11.45 53.66
#